data_AF-A0A759SA22-F1
#
_entry.id   AF-A0A759SA22-F1
#
_cell.length_a   1.000
_cell.length_b   1.000
_cell.length_c   1.000
_cell.angle_alpha   90.00
_cell.angle_beta   90.00
_cell.angle_gamma   90.00
#
_symmetry.space_group_name_H-M   'P 1'
#
loop_
_entity.id
_entity.type
_entity.pdbx_description
1 polymer ?
#
loop_
_entity_poly.entity_id
_entity_poly.type
_entity_poly.pdbx_seq_one_letter_code
_entity_poly.pdbx_strand_id
1 'polypeptide(L)'
;MSNIDKQALRERYSPKPVPKCHICGEEMTIQRISASRITYGCTGATYDDKGCHYAEGRSIADDHYEQSRVTVVDVSDPDVLALLDELDKKQQYIKLRDQENEDIALTVGKLRVELEHYKSREERVTKLVLDNSTSWDVLYEKLEAAEKRIAEQREYYEGVIADGSKRIAELEKGHQEAAKQINSWRRLAKQNIAERGKDISELESARQRIAELERSETQLISERDDAESALNDVYKAVMGQAPEWSNWFSFENAIDEIELACELWRNQTDDVIQFRQRIAELEAKLETADKLQDSAFRDGLKAGFSYGQTDDQSGFAQCMSAYSTRAGIGVKHQRTRSY
;
A
#
# COMPACT_ATOMS: atom_id res chain seq x y z
N MET A 1 -77.48 31.73 82.27
CA MET A 1 -76.95 32.16 83.59
C MET A 1 -77.69 33.42 83.96
N SER A 2 -78.39 33.44 85.10
CA SER A 2 -79.10 34.64 85.56
C SER A 2 -78.13 35.81 85.62
N ASN A 3 -78.49 36.94 85.01
CA ASN A 3 -77.66 38.14 84.97
C ASN A 3 -77.65 38.74 86.38
N ILE A 4 -76.70 38.31 87.21
CA ILE A 4 -76.52 38.83 88.56
C ILE A 4 -76.00 40.24 88.41
N ASP A 5 -76.79 41.22 88.81
CA ASP A 5 -76.36 42.61 88.88
C ASP A 5 -75.39 42.77 90.07
N LYS A 6 -74.10 42.56 89.77
CA LYS A 6 -73.02 42.67 90.75
C LYS A 6 -72.90 44.08 91.31
N GLN A 7 -73.24 45.10 90.53
CA GLN A 7 -73.19 46.49 90.97
C GLN A 7 -74.27 46.75 92.02
N ALA A 8 -75.50 46.30 91.76
CA ALA A 8 -76.58 46.37 92.74
C ALA A 8 -76.27 45.58 94.03
N LEU A 9 -75.57 44.45 93.93
CA LEU A 9 -75.10 43.72 95.12
C LEU A 9 -74.00 44.49 95.87
N ARG A 10 -73.01 45.04 95.17
CA ARG A 10 -71.97 45.87 95.79
C ARG A 10 -72.56 47.06 96.52
N GLU A 11 -73.51 47.78 95.91
CA GLU A 11 -74.20 48.91 96.52
C GLU A 11 -75.04 48.49 97.74
N ARG A 12 -75.72 47.34 97.66
CA ARG A 12 -76.56 46.83 98.76
C ARG A 12 -75.77 46.43 100.00
N TYR A 13 -74.61 45.81 99.83
CA TYR A 13 -73.76 45.30 100.92
C TYR A 13 -72.63 46.27 101.29
N SER A 14 -72.57 47.45 100.67
CA SER A 14 -71.67 48.54 101.08
C SER A 14 -72.19 49.25 102.33
N PRO A 15 -71.27 49.74 103.20
CA PRO A 15 -71.61 50.59 104.35
C PRO A 15 -72.58 51.70 103.99
N LYS A 16 -73.73 51.77 104.67
CA LYS A 16 -74.70 52.85 104.48
C LYS A 16 -74.14 54.15 105.05
N PRO A 17 -74.30 55.29 104.35
CA PRO A 17 -73.88 56.58 104.87
C PRO A 17 -74.69 56.93 106.12
N VAL A 18 -74.06 57.69 107.03
CA VAL A 18 -74.71 58.20 108.24
C VAL A 18 -75.90 59.08 107.83
N PRO A 19 -77.12 58.84 108.35
CA PRO A 19 -78.29 59.64 108.01
C PRO A 19 -78.16 61.05 108.57
N LYS A 20 -78.70 62.01 107.82
CA LYS A 20 -78.86 63.39 108.26
C LYS A 20 -80.18 63.57 109.00
N CYS A 21 -80.21 64.49 109.96
CA CYS A 21 -81.42 64.82 110.70
C CYS A 21 -82.45 65.45 109.76
N HIS A 22 -83.68 64.93 109.73
CA HIS A 22 -84.75 65.51 108.90
C HIS A 22 -85.32 66.82 109.46
N ILE A 23 -84.96 67.19 110.70
CA ILE A 23 -85.41 68.42 111.36
C ILE A 23 -84.42 69.57 111.13
N CYS A 24 -83.11 69.32 111.27
CA CYS A 24 -82.07 70.37 111.13
C CYS A 24 -81.03 70.13 110.03
N GLY A 25 -80.98 68.95 109.40
CA GLY A 25 -80.03 68.62 108.34
C GLY A 25 -78.65 68.16 108.79
N GLU A 26 -78.31 68.26 110.08
CA GLU A 26 -77.01 67.86 110.62
C GLU A 26 -76.81 66.33 110.65
N GLU A 27 -75.55 65.89 110.56
CA GLU A 27 -75.22 64.47 110.65
C GLU A 27 -75.61 63.90 112.02
N MET A 28 -76.33 62.79 111.98
CA MET A 28 -76.83 62.19 113.19
C MET A 28 -75.76 61.33 113.85
N THR A 29 -75.77 61.30 115.18
CA THR A 29 -74.85 60.45 115.94
C THR A 29 -75.52 59.12 116.28
N ILE A 30 -74.71 58.06 116.36
CA ILE A 30 -75.20 56.72 116.72
C ILE A 30 -75.56 56.72 118.21
N GLN A 31 -76.79 56.35 118.52
CA GLN A 31 -77.29 56.27 119.90
C GLN A 31 -77.32 54.84 120.42
N ARG A 32 -77.60 53.89 119.52
CA ARG A 32 -77.65 52.47 119.85
C ARG A 32 -77.33 51.63 118.63
N ILE A 33 -76.50 50.62 118.82
CA ILE A 33 -76.28 49.55 117.84
C ILE A 33 -76.84 48.26 118.43
N SER A 34 -77.84 47.68 117.77
CA SER A 34 -78.42 46.37 118.09
C SER A 34 -78.33 45.47 116.87
N ALA A 35 -77.21 44.75 116.73
CA ALA A 35 -76.88 43.94 115.56
C ALA A 35 -77.01 44.75 114.25
N SER A 36 -77.92 44.37 113.35
CA SER A 36 -78.16 45.06 112.08
C SER A 36 -78.98 46.34 112.20
N ARG A 37 -79.48 46.72 113.39
CA ARG A 37 -80.25 47.96 113.57
C ARG A 37 -79.42 49.01 114.28
N ILE A 38 -79.07 50.06 113.54
CA ILE A 38 -78.37 51.23 114.07
C ILE A 38 -79.41 52.34 114.24
N THR A 39 -79.64 52.75 115.49
CA THR A 39 -80.47 53.91 115.80
C THR A 39 -79.61 55.15 115.85
N TYR A 40 -79.86 56.05 114.91
CA TYR A 40 -79.29 57.38 114.86
C TYR A 40 -80.24 58.36 115.55
N GLY A 41 -79.69 59.35 116.24
CA GLY A 41 -80.43 60.43 116.88
C GLY A 41 -79.70 61.76 116.66
N CYS A 42 -80.45 62.84 116.48
CA CYS A 42 -79.87 64.18 116.45
C CYS A 42 -79.86 64.75 117.86
N THR A 43 -78.77 64.46 118.57
CA THR A 43 -78.55 64.97 119.93
C THR A 43 -78.42 66.48 119.97
N GLY A 44 -78.08 67.14 118.86
CA GLY A 44 -77.75 68.57 118.84
C GLY A 44 -76.55 68.91 119.72
N ALA A 45 -75.80 67.89 120.13
CA ALA A 45 -74.63 67.99 120.98
C ALA A 45 -73.41 68.18 120.10
N THR A 46 -72.72 69.28 120.31
CA THR A 46 -71.39 69.51 119.76
C THR A 46 -70.38 69.22 120.87
N TYR A 47 -69.37 68.43 120.54
CA TYR A 47 -68.30 68.07 121.45
C TYR A 47 -67.08 68.90 121.11
N ASP A 48 -66.72 69.82 121.98
CA ASP A 48 -65.46 70.58 121.93
C ASP A 48 -64.63 70.33 123.20
N ASP A 49 -63.45 70.95 123.26
CA ASP A 49 -62.52 70.83 124.38
C ASP A 49 -63.09 71.35 125.73
N LYS A 50 -64.24 72.03 125.72
CA LYS A 50 -64.94 72.52 126.92
C LYS A 50 -66.07 71.60 127.36
N GLY A 51 -66.28 70.49 126.66
CA GLY A 51 -67.27 69.47 126.98
C GLY A 51 -68.51 69.53 126.11
N CYS A 52 -69.46 68.63 126.38
CA CYS A 52 -70.69 68.53 125.62
C CYS A 52 -71.56 69.76 125.84
N HIS A 53 -71.81 70.53 124.79
CA HIS A 53 -72.77 71.61 124.79
C HIS A 53 -73.83 71.36 123.71
N TYR A 54 -75.08 71.69 124.05
CA TYR A 54 -76.22 71.52 123.16
C TYR A 54 -76.49 72.83 122.43
N ALA A 55 -76.91 72.75 121.16
CA ALA A 55 -77.37 73.91 120.42
C ALA A 55 -78.50 74.64 121.17
N GLU A 56 -78.60 75.96 120.98
CA GLU A 56 -79.49 76.81 121.78
C GLU A 56 -80.95 76.33 121.73
N GLY A 57 -81.56 76.16 122.91
CA GLY A 57 -82.91 75.59 123.06
C GLY A 57 -83.00 74.06 123.02
N ARG A 58 -81.86 73.36 122.92
CA ARG A 58 -81.78 71.89 122.90
C ARG A 58 -81.22 71.40 124.24
N SER A 59 -81.66 70.23 124.67
CA SER A 59 -81.18 69.59 125.91
C SER A 59 -81.04 68.09 125.72
N ILE A 60 -80.46 67.40 126.70
CA ILE A 60 -80.39 65.94 126.67
C ILE A 60 -81.79 65.34 126.57
N ALA A 61 -82.00 64.49 125.57
CA ALA A 61 -83.30 63.87 125.26
C ALA A 61 -84.46 64.87 125.10
N ASP A 62 -84.21 66.00 124.44
CA ASP A 62 -85.24 66.94 124.04
C ASP A 62 -86.22 66.35 123.00
N ASP A 63 -87.33 67.05 122.76
CA ASP A 63 -88.33 66.65 121.76
C ASP A 63 -87.68 66.44 120.38
N HIS A 64 -86.68 67.23 120.03
CA HIS A 64 -85.95 67.08 118.78
C HIS A 64 -85.11 65.79 118.77
N TYR A 65 -84.42 65.43 119.85
CA TYR A 65 -83.75 64.14 119.96
C TYR A 65 -84.75 63.00 119.82
N GLU A 66 -85.89 63.04 120.51
CA GLU A 66 -86.90 61.98 120.42
C GLU A 66 -87.51 61.86 119.01
N GLN A 67 -87.91 62.98 118.41
CA GLN A 67 -88.52 63.02 117.07
C GLN A 67 -87.51 62.75 115.94
N SER A 68 -86.25 63.11 116.12
CA SER A 68 -85.24 62.92 115.08
C SER A 68 -84.79 61.46 114.92
N ARG A 69 -85.08 60.58 115.89
CA ARG A 69 -84.55 59.21 115.90
C ARG A 69 -84.99 58.41 114.68
N VAL A 70 -84.01 57.92 113.93
CA VAL A 70 -84.21 57.00 112.83
C VAL A 70 -83.43 55.72 113.08
N THR A 71 -84.07 54.57 112.86
CA THR A 71 -83.37 53.28 112.91
C THR A 71 -83.11 52.82 111.49
N VAL A 72 -81.85 52.80 111.10
CA VAL A 72 -81.40 52.26 109.82
C VAL A 72 -81.02 50.81 110.02
N VAL A 73 -81.50 49.93 109.15
CA VAL A 73 -81.04 48.55 109.10
C VAL A 73 -79.76 48.51 108.27
N ASP A 74 -78.62 48.27 108.90
CA ASP A 74 -77.35 48.02 108.24
C ASP A 74 -77.27 46.55 107.83
N VAL A 75 -77.20 46.33 106.52
CA VAL A 75 -77.05 45.00 105.90
C VAL A 75 -75.70 44.86 105.23
N SER A 76 -74.74 45.73 105.58
CA SER A 76 -73.40 45.71 105.01
C SER A 76 -72.68 44.43 105.42
N ASP A 77 -72.07 43.77 104.45
CA ASP A 77 -71.38 42.49 104.65
C ASP A 77 -70.05 42.52 103.87
N PRO A 78 -68.91 42.69 104.57
CA PRO A 78 -67.60 42.73 103.94
C PRO A 78 -67.22 41.39 103.29
N ASP A 79 -67.72 40.26 103.78
CA ASP A 79 -67.42 38.94 103.21
C ASP A 79 -68.10 38.77 101.85
N VAL A 80 -69.33 39.29 101.69
CA VAL A 80 -70.03 39.32 100.41
C VAL A 80 -69.30 40.19 99.39
N LEU A 81 -68.76 41.35 99.80
CA LEU A 81 -67.95 42.21 98.93
C LEU A 81 -66.64 41.53 98.50
N ALA A 82 -65.95 40.86 99.42
CA ALA A 82 -64.74 40.08 99.11
C ALA A 82 -65.03 38.95 98.11
N LEU A 83 -66.15 38.23 98.27
CA LEU A 83 -66.59 37.21 97.32
C LEU A 83 -66.92 37.78 95.94
N LEU A 84 -67.46 39.00 95.86
CA LEU A 84 -67.69 39.69 94.57
C LEU A 84 -66.36 40.06 93.89
N ASP A 85 -65.36 40.52 94.64
CA ASP A 85 -64.01 40.79 94.12
C ASP A 85 -63.34 39.50 93.60
N GLU A 86 -63.45 38.40 94.34
CA GLU A 86 -62.96 37.10 93.89
C GLU A 86 -63.69 36.60 92.64
N LEU A 87 -65.01 36.81 92.58
CA LEU A 87 -65.82 36.43 91.41
C LEU A 87 -65.43 37.25 90.18
N ASP A 88 -65.12 38.54 90.33
CA ASP A 88 -64.63 39.38 89.23
C ASP A 88 -63.25 38.92 88.74
N LYS A 89 -62.32 38.59 89.66
CA LYS A 89 -61.01 38.02 89.31
C LYS A 89 -61.15 36.69 88.56
N LYS A 90 -62.01 35.78 89.04
CA LYS A 90 -62.26 34.50 88.38
C LYS A 90 -62.89 34.68 86.99
N GLN A 91 -63.79 35.65 86.82
CA GLN A 91 -64.35 35.97 85.50
C GLN A 91 -63.30 36.55 84.55
N GLN A 92 -62.41 37.42 85.01
CA GLN A 92 -61.30 37.92 84.21
C GLN A 92 -60.36 36.78 83.80
N TYR A 93 -60.04 35.87 84.72
CA TYR A 93 -59.23 34.69 84.43
C TYR A 93 -59.88 33.78 83.37
N ILE A 94 -61.19 33.53 83.47
CA ILE A 94 -61.94 32.74 82.48
C ILE A 94 -61.84 33.42 81.10
N LYS A 95 -62.07 34.73 81.02
CA LYS A 95 -61.95 35.47 79.74
C LYS A 95 -60.56 35.35 79.11
N LEU A 96 -59.50 35.50 79.90
CA LEU A 96 -58.13 35.33 79.41
C LEU A 96 -57.87 33.91 78.92
N ARG A 97 -58.36 32.90 79.65
CA ARG A 97 -58.26 31.49 79.24
C ARG A 97 -59.05 31.20 77.97
N ASP A 98 -60.24 31.77 77.82
CA ASP A 98 -61.04 31.60 76.61
C ASP A 98 -60.33 32.22 75.39
N GLN A 99 -59.71 33.40 75.56
CA GLN A 99 -58.91 34.04 74.52
C GLN A 99 -57.65 33.24 74.17
N GLU A 100 -56.90 32.76 75.18
CA GLU A 100 -55.77 31.85 74.96
C GLU A 100 -56.20 30.58 74.21
N ASN A 101 -57.33 29.99 74.58
CA ASN A 101 -57.86 28.80 73.93
C ASN A 101 -58.25 29.08 72.46
N GLU A 102 -58.79 30.25 72.16
CA GLU A 102 -59.09 30.69 70.80
C GLU A 102 -57.80 30.86 69.97
N ASP A 103 -56.79 31.53 70.52
CA ASP A 103 -55.49 31.70 69.86
C ASP A 103 -54.78 30.34 69.60
N ILE A 104 -54.87 29.41 70.56
CA ILE A 104 -54.38 28.04 70.40
C ILE A 104 -55.15 27.34 69.28
N ALA A 105 -56.48 27.44 69.24
CA ALA A 105 -57.29 26.82 68.19
C ALA A 105 -56.93 27.35 66.79
N LEU A 106 -56.73 28.66 66.65
CA LEU A 106 -56.28 29.28 65.41
C LEU A 106 -54.88 28.80 65.00
N THR A 107 -53.96 28.70 65.96
CA THR A 107 -52.58 28.23 65.70
C THR A 107 -52.54 26.77 65.30
N VAL A 108 -53.28 25.90 66.01
CA VAL A 108 -53.43 24.49 65.67
C VAL A 108 -54.09 24.33 64.29
N GLY A 109 -55.06 25.18 63.95
CA GLY A 109 -55.66 25.22 62.62
C GLY A 109 -54.63 25.51 61.51
N LYS A 110 -53.78 26.53 61.71
CA LYS A 110 -52.68 26.86 60.77
C LYS A 110 -51.70 25.70 60.61
N LEU A 111 -51.24 25.12 61.72
CA LEU A 111 -50.31 23.99 61.70
C LEU A 111 -50.88 22.75 61.00
N ARG A 112 -52.20 22.49 61.12
CA ARG A 112 -52.84 21.40 60.39
C ARG A 112 -52.81 21.61 58.88
N VAL A 113 -53.09 22.83 58.41
CA VAL A 113 -53.03 23.16 56.97
C VAL A 113 -51.60 23.01 56.44
N GLU A 114 -50.62 23.50 57.18
CA GLU A 114 -49.20 23.34 56.83
C GLU A 114 -48.80 21.87 56.76
N LEU A 115 -49.20 21.06 57.75
CA LEU A 115 -48.93 19.62 57.77
C LEU A 115 -49.50 18.91 56.55
N GLU A 116 -50.74 19.19 56.18
CA GLU A 116 -51.35 18.62 54.97
C GLU A 116 -50.63 19.06 53.69
N HIS A 117 -50.16 20.31 53.62
CA HIS A 117 -49.32 20.78 52.52
C HIS A 117 -47.98 20.01 52.45
N TYR A 118 -47.33 19.77 53.58
CA TYR A 118 -46.08 19.00 53.62
C TYR A 118 -46.28 17.55 53.20
N LYS A 119 -47.34 16.87 53.67
CA LYS A 119 -47.69 15.51 53.23
C LYS A 119 -47.91 15.44 51.72
N SER A 120 -48.70 16.36 51.17
CA SER A 120 -48.92 16.44 49.72
C SER A 120 -47.62 16.66 48.95
N ARG A 121 -46.68 17.44 49.50
CA ARG A 121 -45.36 17.63 48.91
C ARG A 121 -44.51 16.36 48.96
N GLU A 122 -44.52 15.63 50.07
CA GLU A 122 -43.81 14.35 50.21
C GLU A 122 -44.33 13.30 49.23
N GLU A 123 -45.64 13.20 49.04
CA GLU A 123 -46.25 12.31 48.05
C GLU A 123 -45.80 12.66 46.62
N ARG A 124 -45.80 13.96 46.27
CA ARG A 124 -45.30 14.41 44.95
C ARG A 124 -43.83 14.06 44.74
N VAL A 125 -42.99 14.28 45.75
CA VAL A 125 -41.55 13.96 45.69
C VAL A 125 -41.36 12.46 45.52
N THR A 126 -42.09 11.64 46.28
CA THR A 126 -42.00 10.18 46.18
C THR A 126 -42.37 9.69 44.78
N LYS A 127 -43.48 10.21 44.22
CA LYS A 127 -43.89 9.87 42.86
C LYS A 127 -42.82 10.28 41.82
N LEU A 128 -42.29 11.50 41.93
CA LEU A 128 -41.25 11.98 41.02
C LEU A 128 -39.98 11.10 41.08
N VAL A 129 -39.58 10.68 42.29
CA VAL A 129 -38.41 9.80 42.46
C VAL A 129 -38.65 8.44 41.80
N LEU A 130 -39.83 7.85 41.95
CA LEU A 130 -40.19 6.58 41.31
C LEU A 130 -40.22 6.71 39.78
N ASP A 131 -40.88 7.73 39.26
CA ASP A 131 -40.96 8.00 37.81
C ASP A 131 -39.55 8.22 37.22
N ASN A 132 -38.70 8.99 37.90
CA ASN A 132 -37.31 9.18 37.49
C ASN A 132 -36.50 7.88 37.54
N SER A 133 -36.68 7.04 38.57
CA SER A 133 -35.99 5.74 38.67
C SER A 133 -36.32 4.86 37.47
N THR A 134 -37.61 4.72 37.13
CA THR A 134 -38.02 3.94 35.95
C THR A 134 -37.48 4.52 34.65
N SER A 135 -37.37 5.85 34.55
CA SER A 135 -36.73 6.50 33.42
C SER A 135 -35.24 6.17 33.32
N TRP A 136 -34.53 6.10 34.45
CA TRP A 136 -33.12 5.70 34.47
C TRP A 136 -32.94 4.23 34.10
N ASP A 137 -33.81 3.33 34.59
CA ASP A 137 -33.77 1.90 34.25
C ASP A 137 -33.86 1.69 32.73
N VAL A 138 -34.81 2.36 32.06
CA VAL A 138 -34.95 2.30 30.60
C VAL A 138 -33.72 2.86 29.87
N LEU A 139 -33.06 3.88 30.41
CA LEU A 139 -31.83 4.42 29.83
C LEU A 139 -30.66 3.45 29.99
N TYR A 140 -30.54 2.79 31.14
CA TYR A 140 -29.52 1.77 31.37
C TYR A 140 -29.71 0.56 30.45
N GLU A 141 -30.94 0.06 30.28
CA GLU A 141 -31.23 -1.02 29.32
C GLU A 141 -30.83 -0.63 27.88
N LYS A 142 -31.12 0.60 27.47
CA LYS A 142 -30.72 1.10 26.14
C LYS A 142 -29.21 1.21 26.00
N LEU A 143 -28.51 1.60 27.07
CA LEU A 143 -27.05 1.68 27.10
C LEU A 143 -26.45 0.27 26.96
N GLU A 144 -26.88 -0.68 27.77
CA GLU A 144 -26.42 -2.07 27.73
C GLU A 144 -26.68 -2.70 26.35
N ALA A 145 -27.86 -2.47 25.77
CA ALA A 145 -28.18 -2.92 24.41
C ALA A 145 -27.32 -2.23 23.33
N ALA A 146 -26.91 -0.98 23.52
CA ALA A 146 -25.99 -0.30 22.62
C ALA A 146 -24.56 -0.84 22.74
N GLU A 147 -24.07 -1.08 23.96
CA GLU A 147 -22.76 -1.67 24.22
C GLU A 147 -22.66 -3.08 23.63
N LYS A 148 -23.71 -3.90 23.80
CA LYS A 148 -23.78 -5.23 23.18
C LYS A 148 -23.70 -5.15 21.65
N ARG A 149 -24.46 -4.24 21.01
CA ARG A 149 -24.38 -4.05 19.54
C ARG A 149 -22.99 -3.61 19.08
N ILE A 150 -22.33 -2.74 19.84
CA ILE A 150 -20.95 -2.30 19.53
C ILE A 150 -19.99 -3.49 19.64
N ALA A 151 -20.13 -4.34 20.65
CA ALA A 151 -19.30 -5.53 20.82
C ALA A 151 -19.50 -6.53 19.66
N GLU A 152 -20.75 -6.81 19.28
CA GLU A 152 -21.08 -7.68 18.14
C GLU A 152 -20.53 -7.12 16.82
N GLN A 153 -20.65 -5.81 16.58
CA GLN A 153 -20.07 -5.16 15.41
C GLN A 153 -18.55 -5.26 15.41
N ARG A 154 -17.90 -5.06 16.56
CA ARG A 154 -16.44 -5.18 16.69
C ARG A 154 -15.98 -6.58 16.31
N GLU A 155 -16.63 -7.61 16.84
CA GLU A 155 -16.32 -9.02 16.53
C GLU A 155 -16.51 -9.31 15.03
N TYR A 156 -17.59 -8.84 14.43
CA TYR A 156 -17.82 -8.97 12.99
C TYR A 156 -16.69 -8.35 12.16
N TYR A 157 -16.33 -7.09 12.44
CA TYR A 157 -15.27 -6.40 11.69
C TYR A 157 -13.90 -7.03 11.93
N GLU A 158 -13.62 -7.51 13.14
CA GLU A 158 -12.39 -8.23 13.46
C GLU A 158 -12.29 -9.54 12.66
N GLY A 159 -13.40 -10.26 12.50
CA GLY A 159 -13.49 -11.42 11.62
C GLY A 159 -13.24 -11.10 10.14
N VAL A 160 -13.86 -10.04 9.61
CA VAL A 160 -13.67 -9.59 8.22
C VAL A 160 -12.21 -9.17 7.97
N ILE A 161 -11.60 -8.47 8.92
CA ILE A 161 -10.19 -8.06 8.84
C ILE A 161 -9.28 -9.29 8.88
N ALA A 162 -9.57 -10.27 9.72
CA ALA A 162 -8.78 -11.50 9.81
C ALA A 162 -8.84 -12.31 8.49
N ASP A 163 -10.03 -12.51 7.92
CA ASP A 163 -10.18 -13.19 6.64
C ASP A 163 -9.51 -12.43 5.50
N GLY A 164 -9.70 -11.11 5.45
CA GLY A 164 -9.02 -10.24 4.49
C GLY A 164 -7.49 -10.32 4.60
N SER A 165 -6.96 -10.30 5.82
CA SER A 165 -5.51 -10.42 6.06
C SER A 165 -4.97 -11.78 5.62
N LYS A 166 -5.71 -12.87 5.87
CA LYS A 166 -5.34 -14.21 5.42
C LYS A 166 -5.29 -14.29 3.89
N ARG A 167 -6.30 -13.76 3.20
CA ARG A 167 -6.35 -13.74 1.73
C ARG A 167 -5.22 -12.91 1.12
N ILE A 168 -4.87 -11.77 1.74
CA ILE A 168 -3.72 -10.96 1.32
C ILE A 168 -2.42 -11.75 1.45
N ALA A 169 -2.19 -12.42 2.58
CA ALA A 169 -0.99 -13.24 2.79
C ALA A 169 -0.87 -14.40 1.77
N GLU A 170 -1.98 -15.05 1.43
CA GLU A 170 -2.02 -16.09 0.39
C GLU A 170 -1.66 -15.53 -0.99
N LEU A 171 -2.21 -14.37 -1.36
CA LEU A 171 -1.89 -13.67 -2.60
C LEU A 171 -0.43 -13.23 -2.66
N GLU A 172 0.11 -12.66 -1.58
CA GLU A 172 1.51 -12.26 -1.49
C GLU A 172 2.45 -13.45 -1.68
N LYS A 173 2.13 -14.59 -1.08
CA LYS A 173 2.89 -15.84 -1.29
C LYS A 173 2.85 -16.27 -2.76
N GLY A 174 1.67 -16.28 -3.37
CA GLY A 174 1.51 -16.58 -4.80
C GLY A 174 2.29 -15.63 -5.71
N HIS A 175 2.28 -14.33 -5.42
CA HIS A 175 3.08 -13.34 -6.14
C HIS A 175 4.59 -13.57 -5.98
N GLN A 176 5.06 -13.93 -4.79
CA GLN A 176 6.47 -14.27 -4.57
C GLN A 176 6.89 -15.51 -5.36
N GLU A 177 6.06 -16.55 -5.39
CA GLU A 177 6.30 -17.76 -6.17
C GLU A 177 6.33 -17.45 -7.68
N ALA A 178 5.38 -16.67 -8.17
CA ALA A 178 5.37 -16.21 -9.56
C ALA A 178 6.62 -15.39 -9.90
N ALA A 179 7.06 -14.49 -9.02
CA ALA A 179 8.28 -13.72 -9.21
C ALA A 179 9.53 -14.62 -9.27
N LYS A 180 9.60 -15.68 -8.45
CA LYS A 180 10.68 -16.69 -8.52
C LYS A 180 10.67 -17.42 -9.87
N GLN A 181 9.50 -17.82 -10.35
CA GLN A 181 9.36 -18.49 -11.66
C GLN A 181 9.79 -17.57 -12.80
N ILE A 182 9.33 -16.31 -12.81
CA ILE A 182 9.71 -15.31 -13.82
C ILE A 182 11.23 -15.12 -13.85
N ASN A 183 11.87 -15.01 -12.68
CA ASN A 183 13.32 -14.87 -12.59
C ASN A 183 14.07 -16.11 -13.10
N SER A 184 13.57 -17.31 -12.79
CA SER A 184 14.10 -18.57 -13.31
C SER A 184 14.01 -18.63 -14.84
N TRP A 185 12.83 -18.36 -15.41
CA TRP A 185 12.62 -18.35 -16.86
C TRP A 185 13.44 -17.28 -17.57
N ARG A 186 13.59 -16.09 -16.97
CA ARG A 186 14.46 -15.03 -17.48
C ARG A 186 15.92 -15.51 -17.55
N ARG A 187 16.39 -16.25 -16.54
CA ARG A 187 17.75 -16.80 -16.52
C ARG A 187 17.93 -17.85 -17.63
N LEU A 188 16.98 -18.77 -17.76
CA LEU A 188 17.00 -19.80 -18.79
C LEU A 188 16.97 -19.18 -20.21
N ALA A 189 16.11 -18.20 -20.43
CA ALA A 189 16.04 -17.48 -21.70
C ALA A 189 17.37 -16.80 -22.05
N LYS A 190 18.04 -16.17 -21.08
CA LYS A 190 19.36 -15.58 -21.28
C LYS A 190 20.41 -16.63 -21.65
N GLN A 191 20.39 -17.79 -20.99
CA GLN A 191 21.30 -18.90 -21.32
C GLN A 191 21.05 -19.42 -22.74
N ASN A 192 19.80 -19.68 -23.10
CA ASN A 192 19.44 -20.14 -24.45
C ASN A 192 19.84 -19.13 -25.54
N ILE A 193 19.68 -17.83 -25.29
CA ILE A 193 20.12 -16.78 -26.22
C ILE A 193 21.64 -16.80 -26.36
N ALA A 194 22.38 -16.95 -25.25
CA ALA A 194 23.84 -17.01 -25.27
C ALA A 194 24.36 -18.26 -26.00
N GLU A 195 23.73 -19.42 -25.79
CA GLU A 195 24.04 -20.67 -26.49
C GLU A 195 23.78 -20.53 -27.99
N ARG A 196 22.59 -20.07 -28.38
CA ARG A 196 22.29 -19.81 -29.80
C ARG A 196 23.24 -18.80 -30.43
N GLY A 197 23.71 -17.81 -29.67
CA GLY A 197 24.73 -16.86 -30.12
C GLY A 197 26.06 -17.55 -30.48
N LYS A 198 26.46 -18.58 -29.73
CA LYS A 198 27.64 -19.39 -30.05
C LYS A 198 27.41 -20.21 -31.32
N ASP A 199 26.26 -20.89 -31.41
CA ASP A 199 25.91 -21.70 -32.59
C ASP A 199 25.91 -20.85 -33.87
N ILE A 200 25.40 -19.61 -33.79
CA ILE A 200 25.42 -18.66 -34.91
C ILE A 200 26.86 -18.31 -35.30
N SER A 201 27.73 -18.02 -34.33
CA SER A 201 29.13 -17.71 -34.60
C SER A 201 29.88 -18.88 -35.23
N GLU A 202 29.62 -20.11 -34.77
CA GLU A 202 30.17 -21.32 -35.39
C GLU A 202 29.67 -21.50 -36.83
N LEU A 203 28.37 -21.32 -37.07
CA LEU A 203 27.78 -21.37 -38.41
C LEU A 203 28.37 -20.31 -39.35
N GLU A 204 28.61 -19.10 -38.87
CA GLU A 204 29.28 -18.04 -39.64
C GLU A 204 30.70 -18.44 -40.05
N SER A 205 31.47 -19.00 -39.12
CA SER A 205 32.83 -19.49 -39.42
C SER A 205 32.83 -20.63 -40.44
N ALA A 206 31.89 -21.58 -40.32
CA ALA A 206 31.74 -22.68 -41.27
C ALA A 206 31.33 -22.17 -42.66
N ARG A 207 30.42 -21.19 -42.73
CA ARG A 207 30.03 -20.54 -44.00
C ARG A 207 31.22 -19.84 -44.66
N GLN A 208 32.04 -19.13 -43.90
CA GLN A 208 33.26 -18.51 -44.43
C GLN A 208 34.22 -19.56 -44.99
N ARG A 209 34.38 -20.70 -44.29
CA ARG A 209 35.24 -21.80 -44.76
C ARG A 209 34.72 -22.44 -46.04
N ILE A 210 33.41 -22.65 -46.16
CA ILE A 210 32.79 -23.15 -47.39
C ILE A 210 33.05 -22.17 -48.55
N ALA A 211 32.82 -20.87 -48.34
CA ALA A 211 33.07 -19.86 -49.37
C ALA A 211 34.55 -19.72 -49.77
N GLU A 212 35.48 -20.03 -48.85
CA GLU A 212 36.91 -20.14 -49.17
C GLU A 212 37.19 -21.38 -50.02
N LEU A 213 36.64 -22.54 -49.65
CA LEU A 213 36.78 -23.77 -50.40
C LEU A 213 36.19 -23.66 -51.81
N GLU A 214 34.98 -23.12 -51.94
CA GLU A 214 34.33 -22.87 -53.24
C GLU A 214 35.21 -21.99 -54.14
N ARG A 215 35.83 -20.94 -53.60
CA ARG A 215 36.79 -20.10 -54.36
C ARG A 215 38.03 -20.90 -54.78
N SER A 216 38.62 -21.67 -53.87
CA SER A 216 39.79 -22.50 -54.20
C SER A 216 39.47 -23.57 -55.24
N GLU A 217 38.26 -24.15 -55.21
CA GLU A 217 37.80 -25.12 -56.19
C GLU A 217 37.62 -24.47 -57.56
N THR A 218 36.97 -23.30 -57.63
CA THR A 218 36.86 -22.56 -58.91
C THR A 218 38.23 -22.20 -59.49
N GLN A 219 39.19 -21.86 -58.64
CA GLN A 219 40.57 -21.59 -59.06
C GLN A 219 41.24 -22.86 -59.61
N LEU A 220 41.16 -23.98 -58.90
CA LEU A 220 41.73 -25.26 -59.35
C LEU A 220 41.09 -25.74 -60.67
N ILE A 221 39.80 -25.50 -60.86
CA ILE A 221 39.12 -25.78 -62.14
C ILE A 221 39.72 -24.91 -63.25
N SER A 222 39.89 -23.60 -63.04
CA SER A 222 40.50 -22.73 -64.05
C SER A 222 41.95 -23.12 -64.37
N GLU A 223 42.75 -23.44 -63.34
CA GLU A 223 44.14 -23.85 -63.52
C GLU A 223 44.23 -25.19 -64.27
N ARG A 224 43.31 -26.12 -64.00
CA ARG A 224 43.20 -27.38 -64.75
C ARG A 224 42.83 -27.13 -66.20
N ASP A 225 41.82 -26.30 -66.46
CA ASP A 225 41.35 -26.01 -67.83
C ASP A 225 42.46 -25.32 -68.65
N ASP A 226 43.23 -24.41 -68.03
CA ASP A 226 44.41 -23.79 -68.64
C ASP A 226 45.51 -24.82 -68.95
N ALA A 227 45.80 -25.73 -68.01
CA ALA A 227 46.79 -26.80 -68.22
C ALA A 227 46.35 -27.78 -69.32
N GLU A 228 45.06 -28.13 -69.36
CA GLU A 228 44.47 -28.96 -70.41
C GLU A 228 44.60 -28.27 -71.77
N SER A 229 44.30 -26.97 -71.86
CA SER A 229 44.46 -26.21 -73.10
C SER A 229 45.92 -26.16 -73.54
N ALA A 230 46.85 -25.88 -72.63
CA ALA A 230 48.28 -25.85 -72.95
C ALA A 230 48.79 -27.21 -73.44
N LEU A 231 48.36 -28.30 -72.79
CA LEU A 231 48.74 -29.65 -73.20
C LEU A 231 48.09 -30.06 -74.52
N ASN A 232 46.83 -29.70 -74.76
CA ASN A 232 46.16 -29.91 -76.05
C ASN A 232 46.93 -29.26 -77.20
N ASP A 233 47.40 -28.01 -77.01
CA ASP A 233 48.18 -27.27 -78.00
C ASP A 233 49.53 -27.97 -78.29
N VAL A 234 50.24 -28.40 -77.24
CA VAL A 234 51.51 -29.14 -77.37
C VAL A 234 51.27 -30.49 -78.06
N TYR A 235 50.28 -31.26 -77.61
CA TYR A 235 49.95 -32.56 -78.17
C TYR A 235 49.59 -32.44 -79.64
N LYS A 236 48.77 -31.44 -80.01
CA LYS A 236 48.43 -31.17 -81.42
C LYS A 236 49.62 -30.75 -82.26
N ALA A 237 50.56 -29.98 -81.71
CA ALA A 237 51.78 -29.60 -82.42
C ALA A 237 52.69 -30.81 -82.72
N VAL A 238 52.75 -31.78 -81.81
CA VAL A 238 53.60 -32.98 -81.95
C VAL A 238 52.89 -34.08 -82.73
N MET A 239 51.63 -34.37 -82.41
CA MET A 239 50.90 -35.51 -82.98
C MET A 239 50.05 -35.15 -84.21
N GLY A 240 49.88 -33.85 -84.49
CA GLY A 240 49.10 -33.33 -85.63
C GLY A 240 47.59 -33.24 -85.39
N GLN A 241 47.09 -33.79 -84.29
CA GLN A 241 45.69 -33.76 -83.88
C GLN A 241 45.57 -33.53 -82.38
N ALA A 242 44.44 -32.97 -81.92
CA ALA A 242 44.18 -32.82 -80.50
C ALA A 242 43.95 -34.21 -79.85
N PRO A 243 44.31 -34.39 -78.57
CA PRO A 243 44.07 -35.64 -77.87
C PRO A 243 42.57 -35.83 -77.59
N GLU A 244 42.12 -37.08 -77.56
CA GLU A 244 40.76 -37.42 -77.14
C GLU A 244 40.75 -37.83 -75.67
N TRP A 245 40.40 -36.88 -74.79
CA TRP A 245 40.31 -37.13 -73.36
C TRP A 245 39.27 -38.20 -73.06
N SER A 246 39.65 -39.17 -72.23
CA SER A 246 38.74 -40.23 -71.78
C SER A 246 39.11 -40.69 -70.37
N ASN A 247 38.22 -41.45 -69.73
CA ASN A 247 38.51 -42.00 -68.40
C ASN A 247 39.71 -42.98 -68.38
N TRP A 248 40.21 -43.39 -69.55
CA TRP A 248 41.36 -44.27 -69.71
C TRP A 248 42.57 -43.57 -70.36
N PHE A 249 42.42 -42.29 -70.72
CA PHE A 249 43.46 -41.48 -71.33
C PHE A 249 43.63 -40.18 -70.55
N SER A 250 44.65 -40.16 -69.68
CA SER A 250 44.94 -39.07 -68.75
C SER A 250 46.04 -38.15 -69.28
N PHE A 251 46.27 -37.03 -68.57
CA PHE A 251 47.37 -36.11 -68.88
C PHE A 251 48.74 -36.80 -68.95
N GLU A 252 48.98 -37.77 -68.06
CA GLU A 252 50.21 -38.57 -68.04
C GLU A 252 50.39 -39.34 -69.35
N ASN A 253 49.35 -40.04 -69.79
CA ASN A 253 49.39 -40.79 -71.06
C ASN A 253 49.66 -39.87 -72.26
N ALA A 254 49.05 -38.68 -72.29
CA ALA A 254 49.28 -37.71 -73.37
C ALA A 254 50.72 -37.20 -73.40
N ILE A 255 51.33 -36.96 -72.23
CA ILE A 255 52.73 -36.55 -72.10
C ILE A 255 53.66 -37.67 -72.55
N ASP A 256 53.40 -38.91 -72.12
CA ASP A 256 54.20 -40.08 -72.50
C ASP A 256 54.20 -40.30 -74.01
N GLU A 257 53.05 -40.14 -74.67
CA GLU A 257 52.95 -40.25 -76.13
C GLU A 257 53.69 -39.11 -76.86
N ILE A 258 53.61 -37.88 -76.36
CA ILE A 258 54.39 -36.75 -76.88
C ILE A 258 55.89 -37.04 -76.75
N GLU A 259 56.33 -37.51 -75.59
CA GLU A 259 57.73 -37.82 -75.32
C GLU A 259 58.25 -38.86 -76.31
N LEU A 260 57.51 -39.96 -76.48
CA LEU A 260 57.85 -41.01 -77.44
C LEU A 260 57.94 -40.48 -78.88
N ALA A 261 56.99 -39.64 -79.31
CA ALA A 261 56.99 -39.05 -80.64
C ALA A 261 58.19 -38.10 -80.85
N CYS A 262 58.50 -37.26 -79.86
CA CYS A 262 59.67 -36.38 -79.89
C CYS A 262 60.99 -37.17 -79.95
N GLU A 263 61.11 -38.27 -79.21
CA GLU A 263 62.27 -39.17 -79.29
C GLU A 263 62.43 -39.77 -80.68
N LEU A 264 61.34 -40.25 -81.27
CA LEU A 264 61.36 -40.83 -82.62
C LEU A 264 61.82 -39.81 -83.67
N TRP A 265 61.28 -38.59 -83.63
CA TRP A 265 61.69 -37.51 -84.53
C TRP A 265 63.14 -37.10 -84.35
N ARG A 266 63.64 -37.07 -83.10
CA ARG A 266 65.05 -36.79 -82.81
C ARG A 266 65.95 -37.82 -83.48
N ASN A 267 65.64 -39.11 -83.30
CA ASN A 267 66.39 -40.21 -83.91
C ASN A 267 66.37 -40.13 -85.45
N GLN A 268 65.20 -39.88 -86.06
CA GLN A 268 65.10 -39.69 -87.52
C GLN A 268 65.91 -38.49 -88.01
N THR A 269 65.93 -37.39 -87.24
CA THR A 269 66.72 -36.20 -87.57
C THR A 269 68.21 -36.52 -87.53
N ASP A 270 68.66 -37.26 -86.52
CA ASP A 270 70.04 -37.74 -86.42
C ASP A 270 70.42 -38.65 -87.60
N ASP A 271 69.52 -39.57 -88.00
CA ASP A 271 69.72 -40.40 -89.19
C ASP A 271 69.85 -39.54 -90.46
N VAL A 272 69.00 -38.53 -90.64
CA VAL A 272 69.09 -37.60 -91.79
C VAL A 272 70.40 -36.81 -91.76
N ILE A 273 70.87 -36.38 -90.60
CA ILE A 273 72.17 -35.71 -90.45
C ILE A 273 73.31 -36.66 -90.86
N GLN A 274 73.28 -37.91 -90.39
CA GLN A 274 74.26 -38.92 -90.78
C GLN A 274 74.21 -39.21 -92.29
N PHE A 275 73.02 -39.32 -92.88
CA PHE A 275 72.87 -39.50 -94.33
C PHE A 275 73.42 -38.31 -95.11
N ARG A 276 73.14 -37.06 -94.69
CA ARG A 276 73.69 -35.86 -95.33
C ARG A 276 75.21 -35.83 -95.27
N GLN A 277 75.81 -36.18 -94.12
CA GLN A 277 77.26 -36.30 -93.99
C GLN A 277 77.82 -37.36 -94.95
N ARG A 278 77.14 -38.50 -95.10
CA ARG A 278 77.56 -39.56 -96.02
C ARG A 278 77.43 -39.17 -97.48
N ILE A 279 76.37 -38.45 -97.86
CA ILE A 279 76.21 -37.89 -99.21
C ILE A 279 77.36 -36.91 -99.50
N ALA A 280 77.64 -35.98 -98.60
CA ALA A 280 78.75 -35.04 -98.77
C ALA A 280 80.12 -35.76 -98.89
N GLU A 281 80.33 -36.83 -98.11
CA GLU A 281 81.53 -37.66 -98.22
C GLU A 281 81.61 -38.37 -99.58
N LEU A 282 80.49 -38.88 -100.10
CA LEU A 282 80.41 -39.52 -101.41
C LEU A 282 80.59 -38.53 -102.57
N GLU A 283 80.02 -37.33 -102.47
CA GLU A 283 80.20 -36.24 -103.43
C GLU A 283 81.67 -35.79 -103.48
N ALA A 284 82.33 -35.65 -102.33
CA ALA A 284 83.77 -35.35 -102.27
C ALA A 284 84.61 -36.47 -102.91
N LYS A 285 84.27 -37.74 -102.67
CA LYS A 285 84.93 -38.88 -103.33
C LYS A 285 84.71 -38.86 -104.84
N LEU A 286 83.50 -38.54 -105.30
CA LEU A 286 83.21 -38.40 -106.72
C LEU A 286 84.05 -37.29 -107.35
N GLU A 287 84.14 -36.12 -106.71
CA GLU A 287 84.98 -35.02 -107.20
C GLU A 287 86.48 -35.40 -107.23
N THR A 288 86.96 -36.16 -106.26
CA THR A 288 88.33 -36.69 -106.33
C THR A 288 88.52 -37.72 -107.44
N ALA A 289 87.52 -38.57 -107.71
CA ALA A 289 87.56 -39.52 -108.80
C ALA A 289 87.52 -38.81 -110.17
N ASP A 290 86.73 -37.74 -110.29
CA ASP A 290 86.64 -36.91 -111.50
C ASP A 290 87.96 -36.16 -111.74
N LYS A 291 88.58 -35.59 -110.70
CA LYS A 291 89.93 -35.01 -110.76
C LYS A 291 90.98 -36.05 -111.14
N LEU A 292 90.88 -37.28 -110.62
CA LEU A 292 91.76 -38.38 -111.00
C LEU A 292 91.56 -38.76 -112.46
N GLN A 293 90.31 -38.82 -112.94
CA GLN A 293 89.99 -39.09 -114.33
C GLN A 293 90.53 -37.98 -115.25
N ASP A 294 90.34 -36.70 -114.90
CA ASP A 294 90.89 -35.55 -115.62
C ASP A 294 92.42 -35.57 -115.64
N SER A 295 93.06 -35.94 -114.51
CA SER A 295 94.51 -36.08 -114.44
C SER A 295 95.01 -37.25 -115.28
N ALA A 296 94.33 -38.39 -115.26
CA ALA A 296 94.64 -39.55 -116.10
C ALA A 296 94.41 -39.25 -117.59
N PHE A 297 93.38 -38.45 -117.93
CA PHE A 297 93.14 -37.99 -119.29
C PHE A 297 94.20 -36.99 -119.75
N ARG A 298 94.61 -36.05 -118.89
CA ARG A 298 95.74 -35.13 -119.16
C ARG A 298 97.06 -35.86 -119.29
N ASP A 299 97.35 -36.82 -118.41
CA ASP A 299 98.56 -37.63 -118.48
C ASP A 299 98.53 -38.56 -119.69
N GLY A 300 97.37 -39.10 -120.06
CA GLY A 300 97.17 -39.82 -121.32
C GLY A 300 97.38 -38.94 -122.55
N LEU A 301 96.88 -37.69 -122.55
CA LEU A 301 97.15 -36.70 -123.59
C LEU A 301 98.62 -36.29 -123.62
N LYS A 302 99.28 -36.12 -122.47
CA LYS A 302 100.71 -35.80 -122.37
C LYS A 302 101.56 -36.95 -122.90
N ALA A 303 101.23 -38.18 -122.50
CA ALA A 303 101.87 -39.39 -123.00
C ALA A 303 101.68 -39.51 -124.52
N GLY A 304 100.45 -39.30 -125.03
CA GLY A 304 100.16 -39.25 -126.46
C GLY A 304 100.92 -38.14 -127.21
N PHE A 305 101.06 -36.95 -126.61
CA PHE A 305 101.82 -35.84 -127.17
C PHE A 305 103.33 -36.12 -127.18
N SER A 306 103.85 -36.77 -126.13
CA SER A 306 105.26 -37.22 -126.09
C SER A 306 105.54 -38.34 -127.09
N TYR A 307 104.62 -39.29 -127.29
CA TYR A 307 104.74 -40.32 -128.33
C TYR A 307 104.64 -39.73 -129.74
N GLY A 308 103.85 -38.66 -129.93
CA GLY A 308 103.74 -37.95 -131.21
C GLY A 308 104.95 -37.06 -131.57
N GLN A 309 105.77 -36.67 -130.59
CA GLN A 309 107.00 -35.89 -130.83
C GLN A 309 108.23 -36.76 -131.09
N THR A 310 108.20 -38.05 -130.75
CA THR A 310 109.38 -38.93 -130.86
C THR A 310 109.47 -39.78 -132.13
N ASP A 311 108.55 -39.64 -133.10
CA ASP A 311 108.58 -40.33 -134.42
C ASP A 311 109.04 -41.80 -134.32
N ASP A 312 108.56 -42.49 -133.29
CA ASP A 312 108.90 -43.88 -132.98
C ASP A 312 107.69 -44.76 -133.28
N GLN A 313 107.58 -45.11 -134.58
CA GLN A 313 106.61 -46.05 -135.12
C GLN A 313 106.62 -47.44 -134.41
N SER A 314 107.65 -47.75 -133.61
CA SER A 314 107.76 -49.03 -132.89
C SER A 314 107.06 -49.04 -131.53
N GLY A 315 106.88 -47.88 -130.87
CA GLY A 315 106.16 -47.77 -129.59
C GLY A 315 104.63 -47.81 -129.73
N PHE A 316 104.08 -47.23 -130.80
CA PHE A 316 102.63 -47.21 -131.06
C PHE A 316 102.04 -48.62 -131.27
N ALA A 317 102.82 -49.53 -131.88
CA ALA A 317 102.41 -50.91 -132.12
C ALA A 317 102.34 -51.76 -130.82
N GLN A 318 103.18 -51.47 -129.80
CA GLN A 318 103.10 -52.15 -128.50
C GLN A 318 101.94 -51.64 -127.65
N CYS A 319 101.62 -50.35 -127.71
CA CYS A 319 100.54 -49.75 -126.92
C CYS A 319 99.14 -50.24 -127.36
N MET A 320 98.94 -50.49 -128.65
CA MET A 320 97.68 -51.10 -129.15
C MET A 320 97.57 -52.61 -128.85
N SER A 321 98.68 -53.33 -128.62
CA SER A 321 98.62 -54.72 -128.16
C SER A 321 98.24 -54.88 -126.69
N ALA A 322 98.43 -53.84 -125.85
CA ALA A 322 98.06 -53.84 -124.44
C ALA A 322 96.55 -53.57 -124.22
N TYR A 323 95.87 -52.94 -125.17
CA TYR A 323 94.41 -52.76 -125.15
C TYR A 323 93.64 -53.99 -125.65
N SER A 324 94.35 -54.97 -126.22
CA SER A 324 93.78 -56.23 -126.73
C SER A 324 94.24 -57.40 -125.86
N THR A 325 93.74 -57.49 -124.62
CA THR A 325 93.23 -58.73 -123.99
C THR A 325 92.96 -58.59 -122.47
N ARG A 326 91.67 -58.77 -122.11
CA ARG A 326 91.19 -59.67 -121.02
C ARG A 326 91.34 -59.24 -119.55
N ALA A 327 90.25 -58.71 -118.97
CA ALA A 327 89.61 -59.13 -117.70
C ALA A 327 88.33 -58.29 -117.51
N GLY A 328 87.10 -58.81 -117.45
CA GLY A 328 86.67 -59.87 -116.55
C GLY A 328 86.29 -59.30 -115.18
N ILE A 329 85.24 -58.46 -115.08
CA ILE A 329 84.59 -58.15 -113.80
C ILE A 329 83.15 -58.63 -113.88
N GLY A 330 82.89 -59.74 -113.21
CA GLY A 330 81.56 -60.24 -112.94
C GLY A 330 81.09 -59.85 -111.53
N VAL A 331 79.78 -59.57 -111.45
CA VAL A 331 78.86 -59.92 -110.34
C VAL A 331 79.05 -59.07 -109.06
N LYS A 332 78.00 -58.38 -108.55
CA LYS A 332 76.88 -59.01 -107.83
C LYS A 332 75.52 -58.32 -108.03
N HIS A 333 74.56 -59.10 -108.51
CA HIS A 333 73.17 -58.99 -108.10
C HIS A 333 73.09 -59.09 -106.57
N GLN A 334 72.42 -58.12 -105.94
CA GLN A 334 71.78 -58.34 -104.65
C GLN A 334 70.27 -58.26 -104.84
N ARG A 335 69.63 -59.34 -104.40
CA ARG A 335 68.21 -59.61 -104.49
C ARG A 335 67.40 -58.55 -103.78
N THR A 336 66.32 -58.18 -104.44
CA THR A 336 65.03 -57.86 -103.82
C THR A 336 64.77 -58.70 -102.56
N ARG A 337 64.45 -58.02 -101.47
CA ARG A 337 63.58 -58.56 -100.42
C ARG A 337 62.46 -57.56 -100.23
N SER A 338 61.31 -57.93 -100.77
CA SER A 338 60.00 -57.50 -100.31
C SER A 338 59.88 -57.67 -98.80
N TYR A 339 59.39 -56.64 -98.11
CA TYR A 339 58.21 -56.70 -97.26
C TYR A 339 57.57 -55.31 -97.21
#